data_AF-A0A379C8P7-F1
#
_entry.id   AF-A0A379C8P7-F1
#
_cell.length_a   1.000
_cell.length_b   1.000
_cell.length_c   1.000
_cell.angle_alpha   90.00
_cell.angle_beta   90.00
_cell.angle_gamma   90.00
#
_symmetry.space_group_name_H-M   'P 1'
#
loop_
_entity.id
_entity.type
_entity.pdbx_description
1 polymer ?
#
loop_
_entity_poly.entity_id
_entity_poly.type
_entity_poly.pdbx_seq_one_letter_code
_entity_poly.pdbx_strand_id
1 'polypeptide(L)'
;MSTKNENTLQKKYIEIKSKLDYSLVRYEDRLKLVKEILKIEKINGVEFPEDFWLGLFEQSIDESTGLDNSPIRVCLNQNDDLYTGSFTATLLETISSYLINTPELKKEDDRIKIYHTKEMFDRALQEEEKVKELMLNKDGEDKVDFAIFTRQKNYKKSKDIEIKEKDIKKSKTLTDYNNFLEYLKSERKMYSNLKASKKRLHSSDLRRLKIINRLIFITKKDMVDVYMSEHKPIRFKNPLKDNGSPDWNYLDMMDSSIIKLLLPMVKSDDIGDDLNIILMDLDTLIKHTNFTDKQKEILSLYRDGCSVSIIAEKLDTTRPNVSQILNSAVKRITNQYYKEYEDWYYLNVCKGNYGVCSACGCIKLKSQLKRKRRESKKGFCDKF
;
A
#
# COMPACT_ATOMS: atom_id res chain seq x y z
N MET A 1 16.27 47.34 -28.52
CA MET A 1 14.81 47.60 -28.69
C MET A 1 13.90 46.76 -27.79
N SER A 2 14.39 45.71 -27.10
CA SER A 2 13.60 44.77 -26.26
C SER A 2 12.79 45.42 -25.11
N THR A 3 13.37 46.41 -24.42
CA THR A 3 12.81 46.93 -23.16
C THR A 3 11.55 47.79 -23.30
N LYS A 4 11.27 48.35 -24.49
CA LYS A 4 10.04 49.12 -24.74
C LYS A 4 8.83 48.21 -24.95
N ASN A 5 9.00 47.09 -25.66
CA ASN A 5 7.93 46.12 -25.93
C ASN A 5 7.59 45.28 -24.69
N GLU A 6 8.59 44.91 -23.88
CA GLU A 6 8.35 44.22 -22.60
C GLU A 6 7.51 45.07 -21.63
N ASN A 7 7.75 46.38 -21.56
CA ASN A 7 6.97 47.29 -20.71
C ASN A 7 5.52 47.46 -21.17
N THR A 8 5.22 47.41 -22.47
CA THR A 8 3.85 47.43 -23.00
C THR A 8 3.14 46.09 -22.79
N LEU A 9 3.84 44.97 -22.98
CA LEU A 9 3.33 43.62 -22.72
C LEU A 9 3.00 43.40 -21.24
N GLN A 10 3.89 43.82 -20.34
CA GLN A 10 3.67 43.73 -18.90
C GLN A 10 2.46 44.57 -18.45
N LYS A 11 2.28 45.77 -19.00
CA LYS A 11 1.09 46.61 -18.73
C LYS A 11 -0.20 45.96 -19.22
N LYS A 12 -0.22 45.44 -20.46
CA LYS A 12 -1.39 44.71 -20.98
C LYS A 12 -1.67 43.43 -20.19
N TYR A 13 -0.65 42.71 -19.73
CA TYR A 13 -0.81 41.54 -18.87
C TYR A 13 -1.54 41.89 -17.56
N ILE A 14 -1.10 42.95 -16.88
CA ILE A 14 -1.72 43.40 -15.62
C ILE A 14 -3.16 43.86 -15.87
N GLU A 15 -3.41 44.61 -16.96
CA GLU A 15 -4.73 45.07 -17.33
C GLU A 15 -5.70 43.90 -17.58
N ILE A 16 -5.29 42.91 -18.38
CA ILE A 16 -6.11 41.74 -18.70
C ILE A 16 -6.42 40.94 -17.44
N LYS A 17 -5.41 40.68 -16.59
CA LYS A 17 -5.59 39.96 -15.33
C LYS A 17 -6.57 40.65 -14.39
N SER A 18 -6.58 41.99 -14.36
CA SER A 18 -7.51 42.77 -13.53
C SER A 18 -8.95 42.75 -14.01
N LYS A 19 -9.18 42.47 -15.31
CA LYS A 19 -10.51 42.44 -15.94
C LYS A 19 -11.16 41.06 -15.96
N LEU A 20 -10.44 40.00 -15.57
CA LEU A 20 -10.98 38.64 -15.49
C LEU A 20 -11.94 38.50 -14.30
N ASP A 21 -13.19 38.09 -14.57
CA ASP A 21 -14.22 37.91 -13.55
C ASP A 21 -14.49 36.42 -13.25
N TYR A 22 -13.90 35.94 -12.16
CA TYR A 22 -14.05 34.55 -11.74
C TYR A 22 -15.44 34.20 -11.17
N SER A 23 -16.32 35.18 -10.97
CA SER A 23 -17.70 34.93 -10.52
C SER A 23 -18.59 34.34 -11.63
N LEU A 24 -18.20 34.49 -12.90
CA LEU A 24 -18.91 33.91 -14.04
C LEU A 24 -18.85 32.38 -14.00
N VAL A 25 -20.03 31.74 -14.02
CA VAL A 25 -20.19 30.28 -13.86
C VAL A 25 -20.13 29.53 -15.20
N ARG A 26 -20.67 30.13 -16.27
CA ARG A 26 -20.77 29.52 -17.60
C ARG A 26 -19.53 29.78 -18.46
N TYR A 27 -19.17 28.78 -19.27
CA TYR A 27 -18.03 28.89 -20.19
C TYR A 27 -18.24 29.95 -21.27
N GLU A 28 -19.44 30.01 -21.86
CA GLU A 28 -19.73 30.95 -22.94
C GLU A 28 -19.61 32.41 -22.50
N ASP A 29 -19.96 32.71 -21.25
CA ASP A 29 -19.90 34.07 -20.71
C ASP A 29 -18.46 34.48 -20.41
N ARG A 30 -17.64 33.56 -19.89
CA ARG A 30 -16.18 33.78 -19.77
C ARG A 30 -15.52 33.97 -21.13
N LEU A 31 -15.94 33.21 -22.14
CA LEU A 31 -15.42 33.32 -23.51
C LEU A 31 -15.76 34.68 -24.13
N LYS A 32 -16.99 35.17 -23.95
CA LYS A 32 -17.39 36.52 -24.42
C LYS A 32 -16.55 37.61 -23.76
N LEU A 33 -16.36 37.54 -22.44
CA LEU A 33 -15.55 38.49 -21.69
C LEU A 33 -14.09 38.48 -22.16
N VAL A 34 -13.50 37.31 -22.42
CA VAL A 34 -12.15 37.21 -22.99
C VAL A 34 -12.09 37.83 -24.39
N LYS A 35 -13.09 37.60 -25.25
CA LYS A 35 -13.15 38.20 -26.60
C LYS A 35 -13.27 39.72 -26.56
N GLU A 36 -14.03 40.25 -25.61
CA GLU A 36 -14.15 41.69 -25.39
C GLU A 36 -12.84 42.32 -24.89
N ILE A 37 -12.18 41.67 -23.92
CA ILE A 37 -10.88 42.11 -23.39
C ILE A 37 -9.80 42.11 -24.48
N LEU A 38 -9.81 41.08 -25.34
CA LEU A 38 -8.88 40.96 -26.47
C LEU A 38 -9.28 41.83 -27.68
N LYS A 39 -10.43 42.52 -27.60
CA LYS A 39 -11.03 43.33 -28.68
C LYS A 39 -11.09 42.57 -30.01
N ILE A 40 -11.65 41.37 -30.00
CA ILE A 40 -11.78 40.54 -31.19
C ILE A 40 -13.01 40.99 -31.99
N GLU A 41 -12.80 41.44 -33.22
CA GLU A 41 -13.86 41.81 -34.15
C GLU A 41 -14.22 40.61 -35.05
N LYS A 42 -15.52 40.43 -35.32
CA LYS A 42 -16.01 39.43 -36.28
C LYS A 42 -16.34 40.09 -37.60
N ILE A 43 -15.55 39.76 -38.63
CA ILE A 43 -15.82 40.19 -40.00
C ILE A 43 -16.03 38.92 -40.85
N ASN A 44 -17.21 38.79 -41.46
CA ASN A 44 -17.56 37.66 -42.35
C ASN A 44 -17.34 36.25 -41.76
N GLY A 45 -17.59 36.09 -40.46
CA GLY A 45 -17.44 34.80 -39.76
C GLY A 45 -16.02 34.45 -39.33
N VAL A 46 -15.04 35.31 -39.61
CA VAL A 46 -13.65 35.18 -39.16
C VAL A 46 -13.39 36.14 -38.00
N GLU A 47 -12.72 35.65 -36.96
CA GLU A 47 -12.39 36.41 -35.74
C GLU A 47 -11.01 37.07 -35.91
N PHE A 48 -10.98 38.39 -35.88
CA PHE A 48 -9.77 39.20 -36.01
C PHE A 48 -9.42 39.86 -34.67
N PRO A 49 -8.27 39.52 -34.06
CA PRO A 49 -7.79 40.20 -32.86
C PRO A 49 -7.15 41.55 -33.22
N GLU A 50 -7.05 42.45 -32.23
CA GLU A 50 -6.33 43.74 -32.34
C GLU A 50 -4.90 43.52 -32.87
N ASP A 51 -4.41 44.40 -33.75
CA ASP A 51 -3.10 44.30 -34.43
C ASP A 51 -1.92 44.02 -33.50
N PHE A 52 -2.01 44.50 -32.25
CA PHE A 52 -1.05 44.18 -31.19
C PHE A 52 -0.81 42.67 -31.02
N TRP A 53 -1.87 41.86 -31.09
CA TRP A 53 -1.80 40.40 -30.93
C TRP A 53 -1.26 39.70 -32.17
N LEU A 54 -1.48 40.27 -33.35
CA LEU A 54 -0.90 39.77 -34.59
C LEU A 54 0.61 40.01 -34.61
N GLY A 55 1.04 41.21 -34.20
CA GLY A 55 2.46 41.56 -34.11
C GLY A 55 3.26 40.75 -33.08
N LEU A 56 2.60 40.09 -32.12
CA LEU A 56 3.25 39.20 -31.15
C LEU A 56 3.81 37.93 -31.80
N PHE A 57 3.22 37.46 -32.89
CA PHE A 57 3.61 36.23 -33.59
C PHE A 57 4.31 36.51 -34.93
N GLU A 58 4.38 37.78 -35.33
CA GLU A 58 5.05 38.19 -36.56
C GLU A 58 6.56 37.92 -36.48
N GLN A 59 7.10 37.34 -37.55
CA GLN A 59 8.52 37.03 -37.63
C GLN A 59 9.25 38.19 -38.30
N SER A 60 10.18 38.81 -37.58
CA SER A 60 11.02 39.89 -38.10
C SER A 60 12.48 39.42 -38.14
N ILE A 61 12.81 38.72 -39.23
CA ILE A 61 14.18 38.27 -39.51
C ILE A 61 14.83 39.34 -40.37
N ASP A 62 15.94 39.90 -39.89
CA ASP A 62 16.71 40.87 -40.67
C ASP A 62 17.55 40.14 -41.72
N GLU A 63 17.17 40.24 -43.00
CA GLU A 63 17.78 39.51 -44.12
C GLU A 63 19.28 39.82 -44.28
N SER A 64 19.73 40.97 -43.79
CA SER A 64 21.12 41.43 -43.93
C SER A 64 22.05 40.91 -42.84
N THR A 65 21.54 40.68 -41.63
CA THR A 65 22.32 40.27 -40.45
C THR A 65 22.01 38.85 -39.98
N GLY A 66 20.92 38.23 -40.49
CA GLY A 66 20.44 36.93 -40.06
C GLY A 66 19.96 36.89 -38.61
N LEU A 67 19.79 38.05 -37.99
CA LEU A 67 19.45 38.20 -36.58
C LEU A 67 17.93 38.24 -36.43
N ASP A 68 17.41 37.30 -35.65
CA ASP A 68 15.98 37.16 -35.38
C ASP A 68 15.55 38.12 -34.25
N ASN A 69 14.84 39.18 -34.63
CA ASN A 69 14.29 40.18 -33.72
C ASN A 69 12.81 39.94 -33.38
N SER A 70 12.27 38.76 -33.75
CA SER A 70 10.86 38.42 -33.52
C SER A 70 10.52 38.39 -32.02
N PRO A 71 9.33 38.85 -31.60
CA PRO A 71 8.90 38.78 -30.21
C PRO A 71 8.77 37.34 -29.69
N ILE A 72 8.42 36.41 -30.58
CA ILE A 72 8.44 34.96 -30.34
C ILE A 72 9.22 34.32 -31.50
N ARG A 73 10.41 33.81 -31.21
CA ARG A 73 11.23 33.03 -32.16
C ARG A 73 10.66 31.62 -32.32
N VAL A 74 10.37 31.23 -33.56
CA VAL A 74 9.90 29.87 -33.89
C VAL A 74 11.06 28.87 -33.93
N CYS A 75 12.25 29.33 -34.32
CA CYS A 75 13.46 28.52 -34.43
C CYS A 75 14.43 28.89 -33.30
N LEU A 76 14.42 28.10 -32.21
CA LEU A 76 15.30 28.31 -31.07
C LEU A 76 16.69 27.71 -31.30
N ASN A 77 17.72 28.45 -30.94
CA ASN A 77 19.10 27.98 -30.88
C ASN A 77 19.47 27.49 -29.46
N GLN A 78 20.62 26.82 -29.33
CA GLN A 78 21.10 26.29 -28.04
C GLN A 78 21.36 27.36 -26.97
N ASN A 79 21.47 28.64 -27.37
CA ASN A 79 21.74 29.77 -26.48
C ASN A 79 20.48 30.61 -26.20
N ASP A 80 19.32 30.24 -26.74
CA ASP A 80 18.08 30.99 -26.54
C ASP A 80 17.35 30.53 -25.27
N ASP A 81 16.83 31.49 -24.51
CA ASP A 81 16.03 31.21 -23.33
C ASP A 81 14.65 30.63 -23.70
N LEU A 82 14.17 29.68 -22.91
CA LEU A 82 12.85 29.09 -23.07
C LEU A 82 11.75 30.08 -22.65
N TYR A 83 10.64 30.11 -23.39
CA TYR A 83 9.53 31.04 -23.17
C TYR A 83 8.67 30.78 -21.93
N THR A 84 8.95 29.72 -21.15
CA THR A 84 8.14 29.31 -19.98
C THR A 84 7.99 30.41 -18.92
N GLY A 85 8.96 31.33 -18.81
CA GLY A 85 8.89 32.48 -17.90
C GLY A 85 8.44 33.79 -18.56
N SER A 86 8.13 33.79 -19.86
CA SER A 86 7.78 35.01 -20.60
C SER A 86 6.38 35.54 -20.23
N PHE A 87 6.19 36.86 -20.32
CA PHE A 87 4.88 37.48 -20.12
C PHE A 87 3.82 36.97 -21.10
N THR A 88 4.21 36.59 -22.31
CA THR A 88 3.30 36.04 -23.31
C THR A 88 2.80 34.64 -22.93
N ALA A 89 3.71 33.75 -22.51
CA ALA A 89 3.33 32.41 -22.07
C ALA A 89 2.43 32.46 -20.82
N THR A 90 2.82 33.26 -19.83
CA THR A 90 2.03 33.43 -18.60
C THR A 90 0.67 34.07 -18.85
N LEU A 91 0.54 35.00 -19.81
CA LEU A 91 -0.74 35.56 -20.23
C LEU A 91 -1.66 34.48 -20.82
N LEU A 92 -1.16 33.74 -21.82
CA LEU A 92 -1.92 32.68 -22.50
C LEU A 92 -2.35 31.59 -21.51
N GLU A 93 -1.46 31.23 -20.60
CA GLU A 93 -1.75 30.27 -19.52
C GLU A 93 -2.84 30.80 -18.58
N THR A 94 -2.81 32.09 -18.24
CA THR A 94 -3.81 32.71 -17.35
C THR A 94 -5.21 32.71 -18.00
N ILE A 95 -5.29 33.11 -19.28
CA ILE A 95 -6.55 33.10 -20.05
C ILE A 95 -7.07 31.66 -20.20
N SER A 96 -6.19 30.71 -20.57
CA SER A 96 -6.55 29.30 -20.71
C SER A 96 -7.05 28.71 -19.38
N SER A 97 -6.34 28.98 -18.28
CA SER A 97 -6.73 28.54 -16.94
C SER A 97 -8.06 29.15 -16.50
N TYR A 98 -8.35 30.40 -16.85
CA TYR A 98 -9.63 31.05 -16.58
C TYR A 98 -10.79 30.38 -17.33
N LEU A 99 -10.58 30.02 -18.60
CA LEU A 99 -11.60 29.35 -19.42
C LEU A 99 -11.83 27.89 -19.02
N ILE A 100 -10.75 27.15 -18.73
CA ILE A 100 -10.83 25.71 -18.38
C ILE A 100 -11.41 25.52 -16.97
N ASN A 101 -11.09 26.39 -16.03
CA ASN A 101 -11.60 26.30 -14.64
C ASN A 101 -13.00 26.91 -14.47
N THR A 102 -13.86 26.83 -15.48
CA THR A 102 -15.28 27.18 -15.32
C THR A 102 -15.96 26.13 -14.44
N PRO A 103 -16.78 26.55 -13.46
CA PRO A 103 -17.53 25.62 -12.63
C PRO A 103 -18.39 24.64 -13.45
N GLU A 104 -18.88 25.07 -14.61
CA GLU A 104 -19.62 24.23 -15.56
C GLU A 104 -18.78 23.08 -16.16
N LEU A 105 -17.48 23.29 -16.42
CA LEU A 105 -16.59 22.28 -17.00
C LEU A 105 -15.85 21.45 -15.94
N LYS A 106 -15.82 21.91 -14.69
CA LYS A 106 -15.34 21.11 -13.56
C LYS A 106 -16.31 19.97 -13.31
N LYS A 107 -16.04 18.82 -13.92
CA LYS A 107 -16.55 17.55 -13.41
C LYS A 107 -16.12 17.47 -11.95
N GLU A 108 -17.09 17.33 -11.05
CA GLU A 108 -16.77 17.04 -9.66
C GLU A 108 -16.01 15.72 -9.65
N ASP A 109 -14.70 15.78 -9.44
CA ASP A 109 -13.92 14.58 -9.19
C ASP A 109 -14.38 14.05 -7.83
N ASP A 110 -15.19 12.98 -7.86
CA ASP A 110 -15.48 12.18 -6.68
C ASP A 110 -14.15 11.85 -6.01
N ARG A 111 -13.91 12.42 -4.82
CA ARG A 111 -12.67 12.22 -4.09
C ARG A 111 -12.69 10.84 -3.44
N ILE A 112 -12.37 9.82 -4.24
CA ILE A 112 -12.21 8.45 -3.74
C ILE A 112 -11.00 8.40 -2.81
N LYS A 113 -11.24 8.18 -1.52
CA LYS A 113 -10.17 7.99 -0.52
C LYS A 113 -9.85 6.50 -0.43
N ILE A 114 -8.61 6.13 -0.79
CA ILE A 114 -8.14 4.74 -0.77
C ILE A 114 -7.35 4.48 0.50
N TYR A 115 -7.75 3.47 1.27
CA TYR A 115 -7.08 3.07 2.51
C TYR A 115 -6.42 1.70 2.35
N HIS A 116 -5.22 1.55 2.91
CA HIS A 116 -4.39 0.34 2.82
C HIS A 116 -4.29 -0.45 4.12
N THR A 117 -4.76 0.11 5.23
CA THR A 117 -4.85 -0.57 6.53
C THR A 117 -6.30 -0.54 7.00
N LYS A 118 -6.72 -1.64 7.63
CA LYS A 118 -8.09 -1.80 8.13
C LYS A 118 -8.39 -0.77 9.23
N GLU A 119 -7.42 -0.52 10.11
CA GLU A 119 -7.56 0.49 11.18
C GLU A 119 -7.79 1.92 10.65
N MET A 120 -7.08 2.34 9.59
CA MET A 120 -7.30 3.68 9.02
C MET A 120 -8.63 3.76 8.27
N PHE A 121 -9.05 2.66 7.62
CA PHE A 121 -10.36 2.57 6.99
C PHE A 121 -11.49 2.64 8.03
N ASP A 122 -11.38 1.90 9.12
CA ASP A 122 -12.39 1.87 10.19
C ASP A 122 -12.47 3.22 10.91
N ARG A 123 -11.33 3.89 11.15
CA ARG A 123 -11.33 5.28 11.66
C ARG A 123 -12.00 6.25 10.70
N ALA A 124 -11.72 6.14 9.41
CA ALA A 124 -12.34 6.99 8.40
C ALA A 124 -13.86 6.77 8.33
N LEU A 125 -14.34 5.53 8.43
CA LEU A 125 -15.77 5.23 8.52
C LEU A 125 -16.42 5.84 9.77
N GLN A 126 -15.76 5.72 10.93
CA GLN A 126 -16.24 6.34 12.17
C GLN A 126 -16.25 7.87 12.12
N GLU A 127 -15.27 8.47 11.44
CA GLU A 127 -15.22 9.92 11.21
C GLU A 127 -16.32 10.36 10.24
N GLU A 128 -16.57 9.61 9.17
CA GLU A 128 -17.67 9.86 8.23
C GLU A 128 -19.05 9.72 8.90
N GLU A 129 -19.24 8.72 9.76
CA GLU A 129 -20.47 8.57 10.55
C GLU A 129 -20.70 9.77 11.48
N LYS A 130 -19.65 10.19 12.21
CA LYS A 130 -19.72 11.38 13.07
C LYS A 130 -19.99 12.66 12.28
N VAL A 131 -19.36 12.80 11.11
CA VAL A 131 -19.58 13.96 10.23
C VAL A 131 -21.02 13.95 9.70
N LYS A 132 -21.56 12.79 9.30
CA LYS A 132 -22.97 12.64 8.91
C LYS A 132 -23.93 12.99 10.04
N GLU A 133 -23.66 12.53 11.27
CA GLU A 133 -24.44 12.90 12.45
C GLU A 133 -24.43 14.41 12.71
N LEU A 134 -23.30 15.08 12.47
CA LEU A 134 -23.17 16.54 12.61
C LEU A 134 -23.80 17.32 11.44
N MET A 135 -23.79 16.77 10.22
CA MET A 135 -24.33 17.39 9.01
C MET A 135 -25.84 17.23 8.84
N LEU A 136 -26.48 16.23 9.47
CA LEU A 136 -27.95 16.09 9.52
C LEU A 136 -28.67 17.33 10.11
N ASN A 137 -27.95 18.27 10.70
CA ASN A 137 -28.47 19.53 11.24
C ASN A 137 -28.29 20.75 10.31
N LYS A 138 -27.74 20.60 9.10
CA LYS A 138 -27.63 21.68 8.10
C LYS A 138 -27.94 21.15 6.71
N ASP A 139 -29.00 21.68 6.10
CA ASP A 139 -29.41 21.40 4.71
C ASP A 139 -28.32 21.82 3.71
N GLY A 140 -27.33 20.95 3.48
CA GLY A 140 -26.25 21.13 2.53
C GLY A 140 -25.94 19.82 1.82
N GLU A 141 -25.91 19.89 0.48
CA GLU A 141 -25.76 18.77 -0.47
C GLU A 141 -24.78 17.67 0.00
N ASP A 142 -25.29 16.43 -0.01
CA ASP A 142 -24.56 15.21 0.33
C ASP A 142 -23.38 14.98 -0.64
N LYS A 143 -22.21 15.50 -0.29
CA LYS A 143 -20.94 15.07 -0.89
C LYS A 143 -20.58 13.71 -0.29
N VAL A 144 -20.94 12.65 -1.00
CA VAL A 144 -20.58 11.28 -0.61
C VAL A 144 -19.14 11.01 -1.03
N ASP A 145 -18.19 11.30 -0.15
CA ASP A 145 -16.84 10.77 -0.25
C ASP A 145 -16.92 9.23 -0.14
N PHE A 146 -16.43 8.48 -1.14
CA PHE A 146 -16.37 7.02 -1.08
C PHE A 146 -15.01 6.57 -0.54
N ALA A 147 -15.01 5.97 0.65
CA ALA A 147 -13.86 5.26 1.20
C ALA A 147 -13.76 3.85 0.62
N ILE A 148 -12.61 3.48 0.03
CA ILE A 148 -12.36 2.13 -0.49
C ILE A 148 -11.18 1.50 0.26
N PHE A 149 -11.43 0.37 0.93
CA PHE A 149 -10.37 -0.46 1.48
C PHE A 149 -9.74 -1.34 0.40
N THR A 150 -8.44 -1.16 0.16
CA THR A 150 -7.67 -2.03 -0.74
C THR A 150 -6.67 -2.83 0.06
N ARG A 151 -6.75 -4.17 -0.03
CA ARG A 151 -5.71 -5.04 0.53
C ARG A 151 -4.37 -4.70 -0.14
N GLN A 152 -3.33 -4.53 0.66
CA GLN A 152 -1.98 -4.33 0.15
C GLN A 152 -1.63 -5.46 -0.82
N LYS A 153 -1.24 -5.11 -2.04
CA LYS A 153 -0.77 -6.10 -3.02
C LYS A 153 0.49 -6.74 -2.45
N ASN A 154 0.67 -8.04 -2.63
CA ASN A 154 1.91 -8.69 -2.23
C ASN A 154 3.04 -8.24 -3.17
N TYR A 155 3.70 -7.13 -2.84
CA TYR A 155 4.79 -6.55 -3.62
C TYR A 155 6.03 -7.45 -3.69
N LYS A 156 6.10 -8.52 -2.88
CA LYS A 156 7.17 -9.53 -2.95
C LYS A 156 6.90 -10.61 -3.99
N LYS A 157 5.65 -10.79 -4.43
CA LYS A 157 5.31 -11.77 -5.47
C LYS A 157 5.98 -11.33 -6.77
N SER A 158 6.79 -12.21 -7.38
CA SER A 158 7.35 -11.96 -8.70
C SER A 158 6.23 -11.69 -9.69
N LYS A 159 6.41 -10.71 -10.58
CA LYS A 159 5.45 -10.47 -11.66
C LYS A 159 5.32 -11.75 -12.49
N ASP A 160 4.08 -12.09 -12.82
CA ASP A 160 3.82 -13.19 -13.75
C ASP A 160 4.41 -12.82 -15.12
N ILE A 161 4.91 -13.83 -15.83
CA ILE A 161 5.59 -13.62 -17.11
C ILE A 161 4.54 -13.56 -18.20
N GLU A 162 4.44 -12.40 -18.82
CA GLU A 162 3.55 -12.17 -19.96
C GLU A 162 4.35 -12.38 -21.26
N ILE A 163 3.96 -13.40 -22.02
CA ILE A 163 4.54 -13.68 -23.34
C ILE A 163 3.97 -12.66 -24.33
N LYS A 164 4.84 -11.83 -24.92
CA LYS A 164 4.42 -10.84 -25.92
C LYS A 164 4.34 -11.47 -27.31
N GLU A 165 3.53 -10.90 -28.20
CA GLU A 165 3.42 -11.36 -29.59
C GLU A 165 4.76 -11.35 -30.35
N LYS A 166 5.64 -10.40 -30.00
CA LYS A 166 7.00 -10.34 -30.56
C LYS A 166 7.83 -11.58 -30.20
N ASP A 167 7.60 -12.15 -29.02
CA ASP A 167 8.34 -13.32 -28.53
C ASP A 167 7.79 -14.59 -29.19
N ILE A 168 6.47 -14.67 -29.37
CA ILE A 168 5.81 -15.76 -30.12
C ILE A 168 6.37 -15.83 -31.55
N LYS A 169 6.49 -14.69 -32.25
CA LYS A 169 6.98 -14.66 -33.64
C LYS A 169 8.45 -15.06 -33.79
N LYS A 170 9.27 -14.91 -32.75
CA LYS A 170 10.70 -15.25 -32.78
C LYS A 170 10.95 -16.75 -32.64
N SER A 171 10.05 -17.45 -31.97
CA SER A 171 10.20 -18.88 -31.67
C SER A 171 9.18 -19.71 -32.42
N LYS A 172 9.68 -20.70 -33.17
CA LYS A 172 8.83 -21.63 -33.92
C LYS A 172 7.97 -22.48 -32.97
N THR A 173 8.54 -22.92 -31.86
CA THR A 173 7.86 -23.73 -30.84
C THR A 173 6.73 -22.93 -30.19
N LEU A 174 6.97 -21.67 -29.79
CA LEU A 174 5.93 -20.80 -29.24
C LEU A 174 4.82 -20.49 -30.26
N THR A 175 5.16 -20.37 -31.53
CA THR A 175 4.18 -20.18 -32.61
C THR A 175 3.26 -21.40 -32.73
N ASP A 176 3.81 -22.61 -32.71
CA ASP A 176 3.03 -23.85 -32.78
C ASP A 176 2.09 -24.00 -31.58
N TYR A 177 2.59 -23.71 -30.37
CA TYR A 177 1.76 -23.69 -29.16
C TYR A 177 0.66 -22.61 -29.21
N ASN A 178 0.95 -21.42 -29.75
CA ASN A 178 -0.06 -20.37 -29.91
C ASN A 178 -1.15 -20.76 -30.91
N ASN A 179 -0.78 -21.39 -32.04
CA ASN A 179 -1.74 -21.89 -33.02
C ASN A 179 -2.68 -22.94 -32.40
N PHE A 180 -2.13 -23.86 -31.61
CA PHE A 180 -2.94 -24.85 -30.88
C PHE A 180 -3.85 -24.19 -29.83
N LEU A 181 -3.36 -23.18 -29.12
CA LEU A 181 -4.14 -22.43 -28.14
C LEU A 181 -5.29 -21.63 -28.79
N GLU A 182 -5.08 -21.08 -29.99
CA GLU A 182 -6.12 -20.43 -30.78
C GLU A 182 -7.20 -21.42 -31.25
N TYR A 183 -6.80 -22.61 -31.69
CA TYR A 183 -7.72 -23.71 -31.98
C TYR A 183 -8.56 -24.11 -30.77
N LEU A 184 -7.96 -24.27 -29.59
CA LEU A 184 -8.71 -24.58 -28.36
C LEU A 184 -9.67 -23.45 -27.95
N LYS A 185 -9.27 -22.19 -28.15
CA LYS A 185 -10.14 -21.02 -27.91
C LYS A 185 -11.33 -21.00 -28.87
N SER A 186 -11.14 -21.35 -30.15
CA SER A 186 -12.22 -21.38 -31.13
C SER A 186 -13.21 -22.51 -30.83
N GLU A 187 -12.73 -23.71 -30.48
CA GLU A 187 -13.58 -24.81 -30.01
C GLU A 187 -14.36 -24.40 -28.75
N ARG A 188 -13.71 -23.75 -27.77
CA ARG A 188 -14.40 -23.25 -26.57
C ARG A 188 -15.52 -22.25 -26.91
N LYS A 189 -15.29 -21.36 -27.89
CA LYS A 189 -16.30 -20.40 -28.35
C LYS A 189 -17.52 -21.08 -28.97
N MET A 190 -17.34 -22.18 -29.70
CA MET A 190 -18.46 -22.97 -30.23
C MET A 190 -19.39 -23.43 -29.10
N TYR A 191 -18.84 -23.96 -28.01
CA TYR A 191 -19.63 -24.40 -26.85
C TYR A 191 -20.26 -23.24 -26.07
N SER A 192 -19.62 -22.07 -25.99
CA SER A 192 -20.27 -20.89 -25.38
C SER A 192 -21.45 -20.39 -26.20
N ASN A 193 -21.36 -20.43 -27.53
CA ASN A 193 -22.45 -20.03 -28.43
C ASN A 193 -23.64 -21.01 -28.35
N LEU A 194 -23.35 -22.31 -28.23
CA LEU A 194 -24.37 -23.35 -27.98
C LEU A 194 -25.08 -23.15 -26.63
N LYS A 195 -24.34 -22.75 -25.58
CA LYS A 195 -24.92 -22.40 -24.27
C LYS A 195 -25.78 -21.13 -24.32
N ALA A 196 -25.34 -20.12 -25.08
CA ALA A 196 -26.06 -18.85 -25.24
C ALA A 196 -27.38 -19.01 -26.02
N SER A 197 -27.42 -19.93 -26.99
CA SER A 197 -28.62 -20.28 -27.77
C SER A 197 -29.66 -21.11 -27.01
N LYS A 198 -29.59 -21.16 -25.66
CA LYS A 198 -30.51 -21.89 -24.75
C LYS A 198 -30.67 -23.40 -25.02
N LYS A 199 -29.86 -24.00 -25.89
CA LYS A 199 -29.79 -25.46 -26.05
C LYS A 199 -29.06 -26.05 -24.83
N ARG A 200 -29.68 -27.01 -24.14
CA ARG A 200 -29.01 -27.76 -23.07
C ARG A 200 -27.87 -28.56 -23.68
N LEU A 201 -26.64 -28.31 -23.22
CA LEU A 201 -25.46 -29.08 -23.63
C LEU A 201 -25.61 -30.55 -23.19
N HIS A 202 -25.29 -31.49 -24.08
CA HIS A 202 -25.31 -32.90 -23.74
C HIS A 202 -24.16 -33.22 -22.76
N SER A 203 -24.26 -34.33 -22.01
CA SER A 203 -23.25 -34.70 -21.00
C SER A 203 -21.86 -34.91 -21.63
N SER A 204 -21.81 -35.38 -22.88
CA SER A 204 -20.58 -35.50 -23.69
C SER A 204 -19.92 -34.15 -23.97
N ASP A 205 -20.71 -33.12 -24.27
CA ASP A 205 -20.21 -31.78 -24.58
C ASP A 205 -19.64 -31.11 -23.35
N LEU A 206 -20.26 -31.32 -22.19
CA LEU A 206 -19.75 -30.85 -20.90
C LEU A 206 -18.41 -31.50 -20.55
N ARG A 207 -18.25 -32.80 -20.82
CA ARG A 207 -16.96 -33.50 -20.65
C ARG A 207 -15.90 -32.92 -21.59
N ARG A 208 -16.24 -32.71 -22.86
CA ARG A 208 -15.33 -32.13 -23.85
C ARG A 208 -14.91 -30.70 -23.49
N LEU A 209 -15.84 -29.86 -23.03
CA LEU A 209 -15.54 -28.51 -22.54
C LEU A 209 -14.60 -28.51 -21.32
N LYS A 210 -14.77 -29.45 -20.38
CA LYS A 210 -13.84 -29.63 -19.26
C LYS A 210 -12.43 -29.97 -19.75
N ILE A 211 -12.31 -30.88 -20.73
CA ILE A 211 -11.04 -31.26 -21.34
C ILE A 211 -10.41 -30.05 -22.05
N ILE A 212 -11.16 -29.30 -22.85
CA ILE A 212 -10.68 -28.09 -23.55
C ILE A 212 -10.16 -27.06 -22.54
N ASN A 213 -10.89 -26.78 -21.46
CA ASN A 213 -10.44 -25.83 -20.44
C ASN A 213 -9.15 -26.30 -19.75
N ARG A 214 -9.02 -27.61 -19.48
CA ARG A 214 -7.80 -28.20 -18.94
C ARG A 214 -6.63 -28.08 -19.92
N LEU A 215 -6.85 -28.37 -21.19
CA LEU A 215 -5.83 -28.24 -22.24
C LEU A 215 -5.39 -26.79 -22.40
N ILE A 216 -6.30 -25.81 -22.45
CA ILE A 216 -5.94 -24.39 -22.50
C ILE A 216 -5.03 -24.00 -21.34
N PHE A 217 -5.32 -24.48 -20.13
CA PHE A 217 -4.50 -24.21 -18.96
C PHE A 217 -3.10 -24.82 -19.08
N ILE A 218 -3.01 -26.09 -19.49
CA ILE A 218 -1.73 -26.79 -19.68
C ILE A 218 -0.92 -26.12 -20.79
N THR A 219 -1.51 -25.87 -21.95
CA THR A 219 -0.85 -25.21 -23.09
C THR A 219 -0.29 -23.85 -22.71
N LYS A 220 -1.01 -23.05 -21.90
CA LYS A 220 -0.47 -21.76 -21.40
C LYS A 220 0.74 -21.95 -20.49
N LYS A 221 0.72 -22.99 -19.64
CA LYS A 221 1.84 -23.31 -18.77
C LYS A 221 3.06 -23.75 -19.59
N ASP A 222 2.85 -24.64 -20.55
CA ASP A 222 3.90 -25.14 -21.45
C ASP A 222 4.53 -24.00 -22.27
N MET A 223 3.71 -23.05 -22.77
CA MET A 223 4.21 -21.84 -23.45
C MET A 223 5.14 -21.01 -22.55
N VAL A 224 4.80 -20.87 -21.26
CA VAL A 224 5.67 -20.17 -20.31
C VAL A 224 6.95 -20.96 -20.10
N ASP A 225 6.88 -22.28 -19.94
CA ASP A 225 8.06 -23.12 -19.73
C ASP A 225 9.03 -23.10 -20.94
N VAL A 226 8.51 -23.10 -22.16
CA VAL A 226 9.29 -22.91 -23.40
C VAL A 226 9.92 -21.51 -23.45
N TYR A 227 9.15 -20.48 -23.13
CA TYR A 227 9.69 -19.11 -23.08
C TYR A 227 10.84 -18.99 -22.06
N MET A 228 10.72 -19.66 -20.92
CA MET A 228 11.76 -19.66 -19.88
C MET A 228 13.02 -20.41 -20.29
N SER A 229 12.89 -21.51 -21.03
CA SER A 229 14.05 -22.28 -21.48
C SER A 229 14.82 -21.57 -22.61
N GLU A 230 14.09 -20.93 -23.53
CA GLU A 230 14.67 -20.24 -24.69
C GLU A 230 15.26 -18.87 -24.33
N HIS A 231 14.52 -18.04 -23.59
CA HIS A 231 14.92 -16.66 -23.31
C HIS A 231 15.65 -16.48 -21.98
N LYS A 232 15.53 -17.45 -21.05
CA LYS A 232 16.13 -17.42 -19.70
C LYS A 232 16.03 -16.03 -19.03
N PRO A 233 14.82 -15.42 -18.97
CA PRO A 233 14.68 -14.07 -18.46
C PRO A 233 15.03 -14.03 -16.97
N ILE A 234 15.80 -13.00 -16.58
CA ILE A 234 16.16 -12.77 -15.18
C ILE A 234 14.89 -12.38 -14.42
N ARG A 235 14.49 -13.22 -13.45
CA ARG A 235 13.40 -12.90 -12.53
C ARG A 235 13.93 -12.02 -11.41
N PHE A 236 13.72 -10.72 -11.52
CA PHE A 236 13.96 -9.80 -10.40
C PHE A 236 12.94 -10.08 -9.29
N LYS A 237 13.38 -10.73 -8.22
CA LYS A 237 12.69 -10.66 -6.93
C LYS A 237 12.95 -9.28 -6.33
N ASN A 238 11.93 -8.70 -5.68
CA ASN A 238 12.07 -7.40 -5.05
C ASN A 238 13.22 -7.45 -4.01
N PRO A 239 14.06 -6.40 -3.87
CA PRO A 239 15.26 -6.43 -3.03
C PRO A 239 14.98 -6.41 -1.52
N LEU A 240 13.71 -6.45 -1.11
CA LEU A 240 13.34 -6.51 0.30
C LEU A 240 13.70 -7.89 0.85
N LYS A 241 14.35 -7.92 2.02
CA LYS A 241 14.72 -9.16 2.70
C LYS A 241 13.50 -10.09 2.80
N ASP A 242 13.71 -11.36 2.43
CA ASP A 242 12.76 -12.43 2.68
C ASP A 242 12.68 -12.66 4.19
N ASN A 243 11.81 -11.91 4.87
CA ASN A 243 11.17 -12.42 6.07
C ASN A 243 10.19 -13.48 5.55
N GLY A 244 10.63 -14.73 5.47
CA GLY A 244 9.72 -15.86 5.27
C GLY A 244 8.68 -15.89 6.38
N SER A 245 7.58 -16.61 6.18
CA SER A 245 6.77 -17.06 7.31
C SER A 245 7.69 -17.87 8.22
N PRO A 246 7.82 -17.55 9.52
CA PRO A 246 8.60 -18.36 10.43
C PRO A 246 8.08 -19.79 10.35
N ASP A 247 8.97 -20.76 10.13
CA ASP A 247 8.59 -22.15 10.35
C ASP A 247 8.48 -22.36 11.85
N TRP A 248 7.24 -22.38 12.34
CA TRP A 248 6.92 -22.50 13.76
C TRP A 248 7.37 -23.84 14.37
N ASN A 249 7.75 -24.83 13.55
CA ASN A 249 8.36 -26.07 14.05
C ASN A 249 9.73 -25.83 14.73
N TYR A 250 10.40 -24.73 14.40
CA TYR A 250 11.65 -24.32 15.05
C TYR A 250 11.44 -23.37 16.24
N LEU A 251 10.18 -23.09 16.60
CA LEU A 251 9.87 -22.27 17.76
C LEU A 251 10.29 -23.00 19.04
N ASP A 252 11.34 -22.49 19.69
CA ASP A 252 11.76 -22.97 21.01
C ASP A 252 11.39 -21.95 22.10
N MET A 253 10.32 -22.25 22.84
CA MET A 253 9.89 -21.45 24.00
C MET A 253 10.84 -21.58 25.20
N MET A 254 11.85 -22.47 25.14
CA MET A 254 12.97 -22.50 26.08
C MET A 254 14.04 -21.46 25.75
N ASP A 255 14.01 -20.84 24.56
CA ASP A 255 14.95 -19.78 24.22
C ASP A 255 14.39 -18.40 24.63
N SER A 256 15.12 -17.76 25.54
CA SER A 256 14.88 -16.38 25.97
C SER A 256 14.90 -15.36 24.83
N SER A 257 15.68 -15.61 23.76
CA SER A 257 15.78 -14.70 22.62
C SER A 257 14.46 -14.67 21.83
N ILE A 258 13.86 -15.84 21.63
CA ILE A 258 12.58 -16.02 20.93
C ILE A 258 11.45 -15.37 21.73
N ILE A 259 11.36 -15.65 23.04
CA ILE A 259 10.34 -15.01 23.90
C ILE A 259 10.42 -13.49 23.83
N LYS A 260 11.63 -12.93 23.84
CA LYS A 260 11.84 -11.48 23.76
C LYS A 260 11.35 -10.86 22.45
N LEU A 261 11.40 -11.62 21.35
CA LEU A 261 10.88 -11.22 20.04
C LEU A 261 9.35 -11.38 19.94
N LEU A 262 8.77 -12.37 20.62
CA LEU A 262 7.32 -12.62 20.62
C LEU A 262 6.54 -11.58 21.44
N LEU A 263 7.11 -11.10 22.55
CA LEU A 263 6.43 -10.17 23.47
C LEU A 263 5.78 -8.92 22.82
N PRO A 264 6.44 -8.19 21.90
CA PRO A 264 5.85 -7.02 21.25
C PRO A 264 4.95 -7.37 20.05
N MET A 265 4.77 -8.65 19.70
CA MET A 265 3.92 -9.02 18.57
C MET A 265 2.44 -8.87 18.92
N VAL A 266 1.66 -8.36 17.96
CA VAL A 266 0.23 -8.14 18.10
C VAL A 266 -0.52 -9.30 17.46
N LYS A 267 -1.58 -9.77 18.12
CA LYS A 267 -2.47 -10.80 17.59
C LYS A 267 -3.20 -10.29 16.36
N SER A 268 -3.31 -11.13 15.33
CA SER A 268 -4.13 -10.84 14.14
C SER A 268 -5.60 -11.19 14.41
N ASP A 269 -6.52 -10.69 13.58
CA ASP A 269 -7.96 -11.04 13.66
C ASP A 269 -8.26 -12.51 13.27
N ASP A 270 -7.26 -13.24 12.75
CA ASP A 270 -7.45 -14.59 12.21
C ASP A 270 -7.22 -15.67 13.28
N ILE A 271 -8.29 -16.26 13.78
CA ILE A 271 -8.25 -17.30 14.82
C ILE A 271 -7.50 -18.56 14.34
N GLY A 272 -7.39 -18.78 13.02
CA GLY A 272 -6.67 -19.91 12.43
C GLY A 272 -5.16 -19.71 12.27
N ASP A 273 -4.62 -18.55 12.67
CA ASP A 273 -3.19 -18.24 12.58
C ASP A 273 -2.41 -18.90 13.73
N ASP A 274 -1.43 -19.75 13.40
CA ASP A 274 -0.57 -20.44 14.38
C ASP A 274 0.12 -19.44 15.33
N LEU A 275 0.47 -18.25 14.83
CA LEU A 275 1.06 -17.19 15.66
C LEU A 275 0.10 -16.74 16.77
N ASN A 276 -1.20 -16.65 16.49
CA ASN A 276 -2.17 -16.24 17.51
C ASN A 276 -2.29 -17.27 18.62
N ILE A 277 -2.25 -18.56 18.28
CA ILE A 277 -2.22 -19.66 19.27
C ILE A 277 -0.97 -19.54 20.14
N ILE A 278 0.20 -19.36 19.52
CA ILE A 278 1.48 -19.17 20.24
C ILE A 278 1.43 -17.96 21.18
N LEU A 279 0.87 -16.83 20.73
CA LEU A 279 0.71 -15.63 21.56
C LEU A 279 -0.30 -15.82 22.70
N MET A 280 -1.34 -16.63 22.50
CA MET A 280 -2.28 -17.00 23.56
C MET A 280 -1.65 -17.90 24.62
N ASP A 281 -0.82 -18.85 24.20
CA ASP A 281 -0.05 -19.70 25.12
C ASP A 281 0.96 -18.88 25.91
N LEU A 282 1.66 -17.94 25.25
CA LEU A 282 2.56 -16.99 25.90
C LEU A 282 1.83 -16.12 26.93
N ASP A 283 0.62 -15.65 26.62
CA ASP A 283 -0.21 -14.89 27.58
C ASP A 283 -0.59 -15.72 28.81
N THR A 284 -0.92 -17.00 28.60
CA THR A 284 -1.25 -17.92 29.68
C THR A 284 -0.03 -18.18 30.55
N LEU A 285 1.13 -18.38 29.92
CA LEU A 285 2.42 -18.53 30.59
C LEU A 285 2.77 -17.31 31.44
N ILE A 286 2.60 -16.10 30.89
CA ILE A 286 2.83 -14.83 31.60
C ILE A 286 1.90 -14.69 32.82
N LYS A 287 0.65 -15.15 32.75
CA LYS A 287 -0.27 -15.15 33.90
C LYS A 287 0.18 -16.11 35.00
N HIS A 288 0.81 -17.23 34.65
CA HIS A 288 1.30 -18.22 35.62
C HIS A 288 2.68 -17.88 36.19
N THR A 289 3.44 -17.00 35.54
CA THR A 289 4.73 -16.54 36.03
C THR A 289 4.60 -15.49 37.14
N ASN A 290 5.38 -15.65 38.20
CA ASN A 290 5.48 -14.66 39.26
C ASN A 290 6.49 -13.56 38.88
N PHE A 291 6.01 -12.32 38.73
CA PHE A 291 6.83 -11.13 38.50
C PHE A 291 6.85 -10.18 39.69
N THR A 292 7.93 -9.41 39.84
CA THR A 292 7.94 -8.23 40.71
C THR A 292 7.16 -7.09 40.07
N ASP A 293 6.72 -6.10 40.85
CA ASP A 293 5.88 -5.01 40.32
C ASP A 293 6.61 -4.19 39.25
N LYS A 294 7.91 -3.91 39.47
CA LYS A 294 8.78 -3.27 38.46
C LYS A 294 8.93 -4.10 37.19
N GLN A 295 8.96 -5.43 37.29
CA GLN A 295 9.01 -6.30 36.12
C GLN A 295 7.69 -6.26 35.34
N LYS A 296 6.54 -6.23 36.01
CA LYS A 296 5.23 -6.14 35.35
C LYS A 296 5.09 -4.84 34.58
N GLU A 297 5.49 -3.72 35.19
CA GLU A 297 5.43 -2.40 34.58
C GLU A 297 6.29 -2.32 33.31
N ILE A 298 7.56 -2.71 33.40
CA ILE A 298 8.47 -2.74 32.24
C ILE A 298 7.97 -3.72 31.17
N LEU A 299 7.47 -4.90 31.56
CA LEU A 299 6.96 -5.89 30.62
C LEU A 299 5.73 -5.36 29.88
N SER A 300 4.80 -4.67 30.55
CA SER A 300 3.62 -4.09 29.92
C SER A 300 3.99 -3.05 28.87
N LEU A 301 4.86 -2.09 29.21
CA LEU A 301 5.32 -1.07 28.26
C LEU A 301 6.08 -1.66 27.07
N TYR A 302 6.85 -2.73 27.29
CA TYR A 302 7.56 -3.42 26.22
C TYR A 302 6.62 -4.19 25.28
N ARG A 303 5.53 -4.76 25.83
CA ARG A 303 4.47 -5.42 25.05
C ARG A 303 3.64 -4.44 24.22
N ASP A 304 3.48 -3.21 24.71
CA ASP A 304 2.86 -2.10 23.95
C ASP A 304 3.74 -1.59 22.79
N GLY A 305 4.92 -2.21 22.56
CA GLY A 305 5.82 -1.86 21.47
C GLY A 305 6.76 -0.69 21.78
N CYS A 306 6.84 -0.22 23.04
CA CYS A 306 7.80 0.82 23.41
C CYS A 306 9.24 0.27 23.34
N SER A 307 10.15 1.04 22.75
CA SER A 307 11.58 0.70 22.77
C SER A 307 12.16 0.86 24.17
N VAL A 308 13.25 0.13 24.46
CA VAL A 308 13.94 0.18 25.77
C VAL A 308 14.38 1.61 26.15
N SER A 309 14.68 2.47 25.17
CA SER A 309 15.02 3.87 25.42
C SER A 309 13.83 4.68 25.89
N ILE A 310 12.66 4.50 25.28
CA ILE A 310 11.43 5.22 25.66
C ILE A 310 10.96 4.76 27.05
N ILE A 311 11.10 3.46 27.34
CA ILE A 311 10.76 2.93 28.68
C ILE A 311 11.68 3.52 29.75
N ALA A 312 12.97 3.65 29.46
CA ALA A 312 13.95 4.26 30.36
C ALA A 312 13.60 5.73 30.67
N GLU A 313 13.17 6.49 29.67
CA GLU A 313 12.71 7.87 29.83
C GLU A 313 11.41 7.96 30.65
N LYS A 314 10.44 7.09 30.38
CA LYS A 314 9.16 7.07 31.13
C LYS A 314 9.31 6.70 32.60
N LEU A 315 10.24 5.81 32.93
CA LEU A 315 10.46 5.29 34.27
C LEU A 315 11.60 5.99 35.03
N ASP A 316 12.12 7.10 34.46
CA ASP A 316 13.26 7.87 34.99
C ASP A 316 14.42 6.95 35.44
N THR A 317 14.87 6.09 34.52
CA THR A 317 15.86 5.04 34.80
C THR A 317 16.84 4.90 33.63
N THR A 318 17.98 4.26 33.86
CA THR A 318 18.98 4.03 32.81
C THR A 318 18.60 2.85 31.88
N ARG A 319 18.94 2.97 30.59
CA ARG A 319 18.71 1.92 29.57
C ARG A 319 19.27 0.53 29.97
N PRO A 320 20.48 0.41 30.55
CA PRO A 320 21.02 -0.88 30.98
C PRO A 320 20.16 -1.53 32.06
N ASN A 321 19.62 -0.75 33.00
CA ASN A 321 18.77 -1.27 34.07
C ASN A 321 17.45 -1.81 33.52
N VAL A 322 16.79 -1.09 32.60
CA VAL A 322 15.57 -1.59 31.92
C VAL A 322 15.85 -2.90 31.19
N SER A 323 16.95 -2.97 30.43
CA SER A 323 17.36 -4.19 29.71
C SER A 323 17.60 -5.37 30.67
N GLN A 324 18.25 -5.11 31.81
CA GLN A 324 18.51 -6.13 32.83
C GLN A 324 17.20 -6.65 33.46
N ILE A 325 16.28 -5.75 33.81
CA ILE A 325 14.98 -6.13 34.39
C ILE A 325 14.14 -6.90 33.37
N LEU A 326 14.12 -6.45 32.11
CA LEU A 326 13.42 -7.13 31.01
C LEU A 326 13.99 -8.54 30.78
N ASN A 327 15.32 -8.68 30.67
CA ASN A 327 15.96 -9.99 30.49
C ASN A 327 15.70 -10.91 31.69
N SER A 328 15.63 -10.36 32.91
CA SER A 328 15.25 -11.11 34.11
C SER A 328 13.80 -11.60 34.06
N ALA A 329 12.88 -10.75 33.59
CA ALA A 329 11.47 -11.12 33.39
C ALA A 329 11.34 -12.22 32.32
N VAL A 330 11.99 -12.06 31.17
CA VAL A 330 12.03 -13.07 30.10
C VAL A 330 12.57 -14.41 30.63
N LYS A 331 13.66 -14.40 31.39
CA LYS A 331 14.21 -15.62 32.01
C LYS A 331 13.23 -16.31 32.97
N ARG A 332 12.39 -15.54 33.68
CA ARG A 332 11.32 -16.12 34.52
C ARG A 332 10.24 -16.80 33.68
N ILE A 333 9.88 -16.22 32.53
CA ILE A 333 8.95 -16.80 31.57
C ILE A 333 9.48 -18.14 31.05
N THR A 334 10.72 -18.15 30.55
CA THR A 334 11.40 -19.36 30.09
C THR A 334 11.43 -20.46 31.16
N ASN A 335 11.81 -20.11 32.39
CA ASN A 335 11.88 -21.07 33.49
C ASN A 335 10.50 -21.63 33.88
N GLN A 336 9.44 -20.83 33.76
CA GLN A 336 8.09 -21.31 34.02
C GLN A 336 7.65 -22.29 32.94
N TYR A 337 7.97 -22.00 31.67
CA TYR A 337 7.67 -22.91 30.56
C TYR A 337 8.39 -24.24 30.74
N TYR A 338 9.68 -24.21 31.12
CA TYR A 338 10.44 -25.42 31.45
C TYR A 338 9.77 -26.25 32.54
N LYS A 339 9.27 -25.62 33.62
CA LYS A 339 8.57 -26.30 34.71
C LYS A 339 7.27 -26.97 34.24
N GLU A 340 6.46 -26.26 33.45
CA GLU A 340 5.19 -26.78 32.92
C GLU A 340 5.43 -27.93 31.93
N TYR A 341 6.45 -27.81 31.08
CA TYR A 341 6.88 -28.86 30.17
C TYR A 341 7.41 -30.10 30.92
N GLU A 342 8.24 -29.90 31.94
CA GLU A 342 8.79 -30.98 32.78
C GLU A 342 7.65 -31.75 33.46
N ASP A 343 6.69 -31.04 34.06
CA ASP A 343 5.51 -31.67 34.68
C ASP A 343 4.68 -32.46 33.66
N TRP A 344 4.41 -31.89 32.48
CA TRP A 344 3.67 -32.58 31.41
C TRP A 344 4.40 -33.85 30.94
N TYR A 345 5.70 -33.77 30.72
CA TYR A 345 6.53 -34.88 30.26
C TYR A 345 6.49 -36.04 31.26
N TYR A 346 6.68 -35.74 32.54
CA TYR A 346 6.65 -36.77 33.58
C TYR A 346 5.25 -37.27 33.91
N LEU A 347 4.19 -36.51 33.66
CA LEU A 347 2.82 -36.98 33.82
C LEU A 347 2.43 -37.95 32.70
N ASN A 348 2.81 -37.64 31.44
CA ASN A 348 2.29 -38.34 30.27
C ASN A 348 3.25 -39.37 29.65
N VAL A 349 4.57 -39.20 29.77
CA VAL A 349 5.56 -40.05 29.09
C VAL A 349 6.26 -41.01 30.05
N CYS A 350 6.97 -40.49 31.05
CA CYS A 350 7.89 -41.29 31.88
C CYS A 350 7.42 -41.58 33.32
N LYS A 351 6.19 -41.23 33.69
CA LYS A 351 5.61 -41.38 35.06
C LYS A 351 6.59 -40.94 36.16
N GLY A 352 6.65 -39.63 36.41
CA GLY A 352 7.53 -39.02 37.40
C GLY A 352 7.13 -39.32 38.85
N ASN A 353 8.09 -39.07 39.75
CA ASN A 353 7.88 -39.18 41.18
C ASN A 353 7.38 -37.85 41.77
N TYR A 354 6.13 -37.84 42.23
CA TYR A 354 5.50 -36.68 42.84
C TYR A 354 5.63 -36.70 44.37
N GLY A 355 5.61 -35.52 44.97
CA GLY A 355 5.61 -35.32 46.41
C GLY A 355 4.63 -34.23 46.80
N VAL A 356 4.18 -34.27 48.07
CA VAL A 356 3.28 -33.27 48.63
C VAL A 356 4.09 -32.16 49.28
N CYS A 357 3.81 -30.91 48.93
CA CYS A 357 4.39 -29.74 49.59
C CYS A 357 3.95 -29.68 51.04
N SER A 358 4.91 -29.64 51.96
CA SER A 358 4.63 -29.57 53.40
C SER A 358 4.06 -28.24 53.88
N ALA A 359 4.15 -27.17 53.08
CA ALA A 359 3.63 -25.84 53.43
C ALA A 359 2.24 -25.57 52.84
N CYS A 360 1.99 -25.92 51.57
CA CYS A 360 0.73 -25.61 50.87
C CYS A 360 -0.14 -26.84 50.57
N GLY A 361 0.33 -28.06 50.84
CA GLY A 361 -0.39 -29.30 50.48
C GLY A 361 -0.42 -29.63 48.99
N CYS A 362 0.14 -28.77 48.13
CA CYS A 362 0.14 -28.96 46.67
C CYS A 362 1.01 -30.18 46.25
N ILE A 363 0.51 -31.01 45.32
CA ILE A 363 1.28 -32.11 44.73
C ILE A 363 2.15 -31.55 43.60
N LYS A 364 3.46 -31.83 43.63
CA LYS A 364 4.43 -31.38 42.61
C LYS A 364 5.48 -32.46 42.34
N LEU A 365 6.18 -32.35 41.21
CA LEU A 365 7.34 -33.21 40.96
C LEU A 365 8.39 -33.03 42.07
N LYS A 366 9.06 -34.12 42.46
CA LYS A 366 10.12 -34.04 43.48
C LYS A 366 11.28 -33.12 43.07
N SER A 367 11.55 -32.94 41.78
CA SER A 367 12.57 -31.98 41.27
C SER A 367 12.20 -30.53 41.55
N GLN A 368 10.90 -30.22 41.59
CA GLN A 368 10.38 -28.87 41.84
C GLN A 368 10.19 -28.53 43.33
N LEU A 369 10.40 -29.50 44.23
CA LEU A 369 10.30 -29.30 45.67
C LEU A 369 11.67 -28.99 46.27
N LYS A 370 11.78 -27.82 46.91
CA LYS A 370 12.98 -27.43 47.66
C LYS A 370 13.01 -28.09 49.03
N ARG A 371 14.21 -28.35 49.56
CA ARG A 371 14.42 -28.89 50.92
C ARG A 371 15.00 -27.82 51.84
N LYS A 372 14.58 -27.76 53.11
CA LYS A 372 15.00 -26.68 54.04
C LYS A 372 16.43 -26.91 54.52
N ARG A 373 16.82 -28.18 54.60
CA ARG A 373 18.16 -28.67 54.91
C ARG A 373 18.44 -29.86 54.01
N ARG A 374 19.71 -30.13 53.66
CA ARG A 374 20.09 -31.27 52.79
C ARG A 374 19.49 -32.61 53.25
N GLU A 375 19.38 -32.79 54.57
CA GLU A 375 18.86 -34.00 55.23
C GLU A 375 17.34 -34.01 55.46
N SER A 376 16.61 -32.91 55.20
CA SER A 376 15.18 -32.86 55.51
C SER A 376 14.36 -33.64 54.48
N LYS A 377 13.56 -34.62 54.94
CA LYS A 377 12.62 -35.38 54.10
C LYS A 377 11.41 -34.58 53.59
N LYS A 378 11.17 -33.39 54.16
CA LYS A 378 10.02 -32.53 53.83
C LYS A 378 10.39 -31.51 52.75
N GLY A 379 9.66 -31.53 51.64
CA GLY A 379 9.80 -30.59 50.52
C GLY A 379 8.81 -29.42 50.62
N PHE A 380 9.17 -28.26 50.07
CA PHE A 380 8.31 -27.07 49.96
C PHE A 380 8.37 -26.46 48.55
N CYS A 381 7.32 -25.74 48.17
CA CYS A 381 7.21 -25.10 46.87
C CYS A 381 7.85 -23.69 46.86
N ASP A 382 8.21 -23.22 45.67
CA ASP A 382 8.83 -21.90 45.41
C ASP A 382 7.97 -20.66 45.74
N LYS A 383 6.71 -20.83 46.18
CA LYS A 383 5.78 -19.72 46.44
C LYS A 383 5.92 -19.11 47.85
N PHE A 384 6.92 -19.52 48.64
CA PHE A 384 7.22 -18.98 49.97
C PHE A 384 8.71 -18.72 50.16
#